data_AF-A0A934XSJ1-F1
#
_entry.id   AF-A0A934XSJ1-F1
#
_cell.length_a   1.000
_cell.length_b   1.000
_cell.length_c   1.000
_cell.angle_alpha   90.00
_cell.angle_beta   90.00
_cell.angle_gamma   90.00
#
_symmetry.space_group_name_H-M   'P 1'
#
loop_
_entity.id
_entity.type
_entity.pdbx_description
1 polymer ?
#
loop_
_entity_poly.entity_id
_entity_poly.type
_entity_poly.pdbx_seq_one_letter_code
_entity_poly.pdbx_strand_id
1 'polypeptide(L)'
;MKEPSKFMREPEQPALIRLSFTVGGKEFQIERTQLANKAGSAKLIDIQSGHVLASTHALVTKYVERPMGLSADFLQRIVYMSEGDVFRFMNQASLAGPLSQQFATSLA
;
A
#
# COMPACT_ATOMS: atom_id res chain seq x y z
N MET A 1 15.85 8.91 -3.43
CA MET A 1 14.40 8.89 -3.73
C MET A 1 14.23 8.46 -5.19
N LYS A 2 13.34 7.51 -5.51
CA LYS A 2 13.02 7.15 -6.91
C LYS A 2 12.26 8.32 -7.55
N GLU A 3 12.60 8.69 -8.78
CA GLU A 3 11.89 9.74 -9.51
C GLU A 3 10.42 9.34 -9.77
N PRO A 4 9.43 10.10 -9.28
CA PRO A 4 8.02 9.76 -9.43
C PRO A 4 7.54 9.73 -10.89
N SER A 5 8.16 10.53 -11.76
CA SER A 5 7.87 10.63 -13.19
C SER A 5 8.16 9.33 -13.95
N LYS A 6 9.06 8.48 -13.44
CA LYS A 6 9.45 7.22 -14.07
C LYS A 6 8.30 6.21 -14.21
N PHE A 7 7.22 6.39 -13.45
CA PHE A 7 6.06 5.50 -13.46
C PHE A 7 4.89 6.05 -14.29
N MET A 8 5.04 7.23 -14.89
CA MET A 8 4.01 7.84 -15.73
C MET A 8 4.17 7.37 -17.17
N ARG A 9 3.05 6.97 -17.79
CA ARG A 9 3.03 6.60 -19.22
C ARG A 9 3.45 7.76 -20.12
N GLU A 10 3.01 8.96 -19.77
CA GLU A 10 3.36 10.22 -20.43
C GLU A 10 3.91 11.19 -19.37
N PRO A 11 5.25 11.24 -19.18
CA PRO A 11 5.87 12.00 -18.08
C PRO A 11 5.55 13.49 -18.09
N GLU A 12 5.29 14.08 -19.25
CA GLU A 12 4.97 15.51 -19.38
C GLU A 12 3.51 15.85 -19.04
N GLN A 13 2.63 14.86 -18.98
CA GLN A 13 1.19 15.04 -18.74
C GLN A 13 0.86 14.82 -17.27
N PRO A 14 0.07 15.69 -16.61
CA PRO A 14 -0.43 15.41 -15.26
C PRO A 14 -1.22 14.11 -15.19
N ALA A 15 -0.99 13.31 -14.14
CA ALA A 15 -1.78 12.12 -13.85
C ALA A 15 -2.62 12.33 -12.59
N LEU A 16 -3.91 11.96 -12.64
CA LEU A 16 -4.80 11.95 -11.50
C LEU A 16 -5.22 10.51 -11.20
N ILE A 17 -5.02 10.08 -9.96
CA ILE A 17 -5.53 8.81 -9.45
C ILE A 17 -6.64 9.12 -8.45
N ARG A 18 -7.80 8.50 -8.65
CA ARG A 18 -8.88 8.44 -7.68
C ARG A 18 -9.12 7.00 -7.28
N LEU A 19 -9.14 6.73 -5.99
CA LEU A 19 -9.39 5.40 -5.48
C LEU A 19 -10.37 5.50 -4.32
N SER A 20 -11.41 4.67 -4.37
CA SER A 20 -12.37 4.51 -3.29
C SER A 20 -12.07 3.22 -2.53
N PHE A 21 -12.13 3.28 -1.20
CA PHE A 21 -11.79 2.16 -0.35
C PHE A 21 -12.53 2.25 0.99
N THR A 22 -12.65 1.11 1.67
CA THR A 22 -13.35 1.00 2.95
C THR A 22 -12.40 0.52 4.03
N VAL A 23 -12.40 1.18 5.19
CA VAL A 23 -11.60 0.79 6.37
C VAL A 23 -12.48 0.89 7.61
N GLY A 24 -12.59 -0.19 8.37
CA GLY A 24 -13.38 -0.21 9.60
C GLY A 24 -14.85 0.21 9.39
N GLY A 25 -15.44 -0.18 8.24
CA GLY A 25 -16.82 0.14 7.89
C GLY A 25 -17.06 1.58 7.41
N LYS A 26 -16.02 2.42 7.33
CA LYS A 26 -16.11 3.78 6.76
C LYS A 26 -15.57 3.80 5.34
N GLU A 27 -16.26 4.52 4.46
CA GLU A 27 -15.92 4.63 3.05
C GLU A 27 -15.20 5.95 2.76
N PHE A 28 -14.07 5.84 2.08
CA PHE A 28 -13.19 6.95 1.79
C PHE A 28 -12.87 7.01 0.30
N GLN A 29 -12.68 8.23 -0.21
CA GLN A 29 -12.09 8.48 -1.52
C GLN A 29 -10.78 9.21 -1.34
N ILE A 30 -9.71 8.67 -1.91
CA ILE A 30 -8.42 9.34 -2.02
C ILE A 30 -8.22 9.85 -3.45
N GLU A 31 -7.76 11.08 -3.56
CA GLU A 31 -7.31 11.68 -4.81
C GLU A 31 -5.85 12.05 -4.68
N ARG A 32 -5.03 11.66 -5.68
CA ARG A 32 -3.64 12.10 -5.79
C ARG A 32 -3.33 12.50 -7.21
N THR A 33 -2.76 13.69 -7.35
CA THR A 33 -2.27 14.20 -8.62
C THR A 33 -0.75 14.14 -8.64
N GLN A 34 -0.19 13.69 -9.74
CA GLN A 34 1.23 13.78 -10.05
C GLN A 34 1.37 14.76 -11.24
N LEU A 35 2.21 15.78 -11.07
CA LEU A 35 2.62 16.67 -12.16
C LEU A 35 3.93 16.16 -12.74
N ALA A 36 4.31 16.65 -13.93
CA ALA A 36 5.46 16.15 -14.68
C ALA A 36 6.74 16.00 -13.84
N ASN A 37 7.05 17.02 -13.03
CA ASN A 37 8.31 17.07 -12.28
C ASN A 37 8.12 17.04 -10.75
N LYS A 38 6.88 16.89 -10.24
CA LYS A 38 6.62 16.96 -8.80
C LYS A 38 5.26 16.38 -8.41
N ALA A 39 5.13 16.01 -7.14
CA ALA A 39 3.82 15.72 -6.56
C ALA A 39 2.89 16.94 -6.71
N GLY A 40 1.65 16.69 -7.13
CA GLY A 40 0.60 17.70 -7.28
C GLY A 40 -0.22 17.85 -6.00
N SER A 41 -1.53 17.73 -6.12
CA SER A 41 -2.48 17.79 -5.00
C SER A 41 -2.76 16.41 -4.40
N ALA A 42 -3.19 16.40 -3.15
CA ALA A 42 -3.75 15.21 -2.50
C ALA A 42 -5.00 15.58 -1.72
N LYS A 43 -6.01 14.70 -1.73
CA LYS A 43 -7.21 14.85 -0.92
C LYS A 43 -7.63 13.49 -0.38
N LEU A 44 -8.15 13.49 0.84
CA LEU A 44 -8.91 12.39 1.41
C LEU A 44 -10.30 12.90 1.75
N ILE A 45 -11.31 12.21 1.27
CA ILE A 45 -12.71 12.58 1.41
C ILE A 45 -13.42 11.44 2.10
N ASP A 46 -14.18 11.74 3.15
CA ASP A 46 -15.18 10.82 3.68
C ASP A 46 -16.39 10.84 2.73
N ILE A 47 -16.69 9.71 2.09
CA ILE A 47 -17.74 9.65 1.07
C ILE A 47 -19.13 9.88 1.68
N GLN A 48 -19.34 9.43 2.93
CA GLN A 48 -20.65 9.54 3.57
C GLN A 48 -20.99 10.98 3.94
N SER A 49 -20.01 11.72 4.45
CA SER A 49 -20.20 13.14 4.83
C SER A 49 -19.85 14.12 3.71
N GLY A 50 -19.12 13.69 2.68
CA GLY A 50 -18.58 14.55 1.63
C GLY A 50 -17.45 15.47 2.10
N HIS A 51 -17.02 15.37 3.36
CA HIS A 51 -16.04 16.27 3.95
C HIS A 51 -14.60 15.89 3.59
N VAL A 52 -13.78 16.91 3.33
CA VAL A 52 -12.33 16.75 3.13
C VAL A 52 -11.66 16.58 4.49
N LEU A 53 -11.10 15.41 4.72
CA LEU A 53 -10.42 15.03 5.97
C LEU A 53 -8.96 15.45 6.00
N ALA A 54 -8.31 15.46 4.83
CA ALA A 54 -6.92 15.86 4.67
C ALA A 54 -6.65 16.37 3.24
N SER A 55 -5.71 17.31 3.11
CA SER A 55 -5.42 18.02 1.85
C SER A 55 -3.93 18.04 1.45
N THR A 56 -3.07 17.35 2.20
CA THR A 56 -1.64 17.22 1.88
C THR A 56 -1.25 15.75 1.84
N HIS A 57 -0.27 15.39 1.00
CA HIS A 57 0.14 13.98 0.85
C HIS A 57 0.53 13.33 2.19
N ALA A 58 1.27 14.06 3.03
CA ALA A 58 1.69 13.57 4.34
C ALA A 58 0.50 13.36 5.29
N LEU A 59 -0.44 14.32 5.35
CA LEU A 59 -1.62 14.19 6.22
C LEU A 59 -2.56 13.10 5.72
N VAL A 60 -2.74 12.98 4.40
CA VAL A 60 -3.54 11.91 3.80
C VAL A 60 -2.97 10.54 4.18
N THR A 61 -1.66 10.32 4.01
CA THR A 61 -1.03 9.05 4.43
C THR A 61 -1.23 8.80 5.92
N LYS A 62 -0.89 9.76 6.79
CA LYS A 62 -1.06 9.61 8.25
C LYS A 62 -2.50 9.32 8.66
N TYR A 63 -3.46 9.95 7.98
CA TYR A 63 -4.88 9.73 8.25
C TYR A 63 -5.29 8.30 7.92
N VAL A 64 -4.80 7.73 6.82
CA VAL A 64 -5.11 6.34 6.41
C VAL A 64 -4.40 5.32 7.30
N GLU A 65 -3.16 5.57 7.70
CA GLU A 65 -2.39 4.67 8.56
C GLU A 65 -3.01 4.53 9.96
N ARG A 66 -3.54 5.62 10.52
CA ARG A 66 -4.10 5.65 11.88
C ARG A 66 -5.23 4.63 12.13
N PRO A 67 -6.31 4.56 11.34
CA PRO A 67 -7.38 3.58 11.51
C PRO A 67 -6.94 2.17 11.12
N MET A 68 -5.98 2.01 10.21
CA MET A 68 -5.46 0.70 9.82
C MET A 68 -4.50 0.12 10.88
N GLY A 69 -3.87 0.97 11.70
CA GLY A 69 -2.86 0.55 12.67
C GLY A 69 -1.55 0.06 12.02
N LEU A 70 -1.37 0.32 10.73
CA LEU A 70 -0.27 -0.19 9.91
C LEU A 70 0.35 0.96 9.12
N SER A 71 1.67 0.89 8.90
CA SER A 71 2.36 1.82 8.01
C SER A 71 2.08 1.48 6.54
N ALA A 72 2.21 2.47 5.65
CA ALA A 72 2.08 2.28 4.21
C ALA A 72 3.02 1.20 3.66
N ASP A 73 4.27 1.15 4.13
CA ASP A 73 5.27 0.16 3.73
C ASP A 73 4.85 -1.26 4.13
N PHE A 74 4.26 -1.42 5.31
CA PHE A 74 3.78 -2.71 5.77
C PHE A 74 2.55 -3.15 4.96
N LEU A 75 1.61 -2.23 4.74
CA LEU A 75 0.41 -2.49 3.94
C LEU A 75 0.78 -2.97 2.52
N GLN A 76 1.76 -2.34 1.89
CA GLN A 76 2.22 -2.74 0.56
C GLN A 76 2.69 -4.19 0.52
N ARG A 77 3.40 -4.66 1.54
CA ARG A 77 3.94 -6.04 1.60
C ARG A 77 2.87 -7.10 1.80
N ILE A 78 1.77 -6.76 2.49
CA ILE A 78 0.70 -7.72 2.77
C ILE A 78 -0.40 -7.74 1.71
N VAL A 79 -0.65 -6.60 1.04
CA VAL A 79 -1.70 -6.48 0.01
C VAL A 79 -1.17 -6.88 -1.36
N TYR A 80 0.10 -6.65 -1.63
CA TYR A 80 0.68 -6.87 -2.95
C TYR A 80 1.89 -7.81 -2.86
N MET A 81 1.77 -8.97 -3.52
CA MET A 81 2.90 -9.85 -3.79
C MET A 81 3.39 -9.54 -5.21
N SER A 82 4.64 -9.10 -5.35
CA SER A 82 5.22 -8.83 -6.66
C SER A 82 5.30 -10.12 -7.48
N GLU A 83 5.15 -10.00 -8.81
CA GLU A 83 5.11 -11.13 -9.75
C GLU A 83 6.27 -12.14 -9.58
N GLY A 84 7.47 -11.68 -9.18
CA GLY A 84 8.61 -12.55 -8.90
C GLY A 84 8.70 -13.10 -7.47
N ASP A 85 8.01 -12.49 -6.51
CA ASP A 85 8.05 -12.92 -5.11
C ASP A 85 7.21 -14.18 -4.87
N VAL A 86 6.16 -14.40 -5.67
CA VAL A 86 5.39 -15.66 -5.67
C VAL A 86 6.30 -16.86 -5.95
N PHE A 87 7.13 -16.77 -7.01
CA PHE A 87 8.07 -17.83 -7.37
C PHE A 87 9.13 -18.05 -6.29
N ARG A 88 9.65 -16.97 -5.69
CA ARG A 88 10.61 -17.06 -4.59
C ARG A 88 10.00 -17.68 -3.34
N PHE A 89 8.76 -17.34 -3.02
CA PHE A 89 8.02 -17.92 -1.90
C PHE A 89 7.82 -19.43 -2.06
N MET A 90 7.37 -19.87 -3.24
CA MET A 90 7.22 -21.29 -3.56
C MET A 90 8.56 -22.04 -3.53
N ASN A 91 9.65 -21.41 -3.99
CA ASN A 91 10.99 -21.99 -3.98
C ASN A 91 11.63 -22.02 -2.58
N GLN A 92 11.34 -21.05 -1.71
CA GLN A 92 11.77 -21.11 -0.31
C GLN A 92 11.01 -22.19 0.46
N ALA A 93 9.71 -22.36 0.22
CA ALA A 93 8.90 -23.41 0.82
C ALA A 93 9.37 -24.83 0.43
N SER A 94 9.95 -24.99 -0.77
CA SER A 94 10.52 -26.28 -1.22
C SER A 94 11.95 -26.54 -0.71
N LEU A 95 12.68 -25.49 -0.29
CA LEU A 95 13.98 -25.61 0.38
C LEU A 95 13.86 -25.80 1.90
N ALA A 96 12.70 -25.44 2.48
CA ALA A 96 12.31 -25.90 3.80
C ALA A 96 11.89 -27.38 3.69
N GLY A 97 12.88 -28.28 3.82
CA GLY A 97 12.62 -29.70 4.09
C GLY A 97 11.63 -29.87 5.26
N PRO A 98 11.03 -31.05 5.43
CA PRO A 98 9.86 -31.24 6.27
C PRO A 98 10.12 -30.74 7.70
N LEU A 99 9.41 -29.69 8.11
CA LEU A 99 9.35 -29.16 9.48
C LEU A 99 8.69 -30.15 10.46
N SER A 100 8.56 -31.43 10.10
CA SER A 100 7.90 -32.46 10.88
C SER A 100 8.83 -33.29 11.78
N GLN A 101 10.07 -32.84 12.07
CA GLN A 101 10.97 -33.60 12.96
C GLN A 101 11.61 -32.83 14.12
N GLN A 102 11.26 -31.57 14.39
CA GLN A 102 11.88 -30.83 15.50
C GLN A 102 11.07 -30.75 16.81
N PHE A 103 9.90 -31.38 16.90
CA PHE A 103 9.10 -31.40 18.14
C PHE A 103 9.03 -32.77 18.85
N ALA A 104 9.81 -33.78 18.42
CA ALA A 104 9.72 -35.14 18.98
C ALA A 104 10.78 -35.51 20.04
N THR A 105 11.64 -34.58 20.49
CA THR A 105 12.68 -34.90 21.49
C THR A 105 12.81 -33.83 22.58
N SER A 106 11.73 -33.62 23.33
CA SER A 106 11.80 -32.91 24.62
C SER A 106 10.76 -33.42 25.64
N LEU A 107 10.51 -34.73 25.65
CA LEU A 107 9.86 -35.41 26.77
C LEU A 107 10.49 -36.80 26.91
N ALA A 108 11.63 -36.84 27.61
CA ALA A 108 12.17 -38.01 28.28
C ALA A 108 12.84 -37.52 29.57
#